data_AF-A0AAE0G5V3-F1
#
_entry.id   AF-A0AAE0G5V3-F1
#
_cell.length_a   1.000
_cell.length_b   1.000
_cell.length_c   1.000
_cell.angle_alpha   90.00
_cell.angle_beta   90.00
_cell.angle_gamma   90.00
#
_symmetry.space_group_name_H-M   'P 1'
#
loop_
_entity.id
_entity.type
_entity.pdbx_description
1 polymer ?
#
loop_
_entity_poly.entity_id
_entity_poly.type
_entity_poly.pdbx_seq_one_letter_code
_entity_poly.pdbx_strand_id
1 'polypeptide(L)'
;MSSAVVRQKLAELSARIFGNAIGNGLPSGHKVLRKPLIGEKVASYYPIAIEKFDPFFEDPDEEYWKTKAERARRRGKGTPKKGQGKRAQKRG
;
A
#
# COMPACT_ATOMS: atom_id res chain seq x y z
N MET A 1 4.33 57.88 0.30
CA MET A 1 3.52 56.66 0.41
C MET A 1 3.61 56.12 1.83
N SER A 2 2.51 55.63 2.41
CA SER A 2 2.50 55.02 3.76
C SER A 2 3.39 53.77 3.81
N SER A 3 4.11 53.56 4.93
CA SER A 3 4.98 52.41 5.12
C SER A 3 4.24 51.06 5.05
N ALA A 4 2.94 51.04 5.39
CA ALA A 4 2.11 49.85 5.29
C ALA A 4 1.89 49.43 3.82
N VAL A 5 1.69 50.39 2.92
CA VAL A 5 1.50 50.14 1.48
C VAL A 5 2.79 49.59 0.86
N VAL A 6 3.96 50.08 1.28
CA VAL A 6 5.26 49.57 0.83
C VAL A 6 5.44 48.10 1.25
N ARG A 7 5.07 47.76 2.49
CA ARG A 7 5.14 46.36 2.99
C ARG A 7 4.20 45.43 2.22
N GLN A 8 2.99 45.87 1.91
CA GLN A 8 2.04 45.08 1.12
C GLN A 8 2.59 44.80 -0.29
N LYS A 9 3.10 45.83 -0.99
CA LYS A 9 3.70 45.65 -2.31
C LYS A 9 4.92 44.73 -2.29
N LEU A 10 5.75 44.82 -1.24
CA LEU A 10 6.89 43.91 -1.07
C LEU A 10 6.44 42.46 -0.85
N ALA A 11 5.40 42.25 -0.04
CA ALA A 11 4.81 40.93 0.17
C ALA A 11 4.22 40.35 -1.12
N GLU A 12 3.54 41.18 -1.94
CA GLU A 12 3.04 40.81 -3.26
C GLU A 12 4.15 40.42 -4.24
N LEU A 13 5.25 41.19 -4.27
CA LEU A 13 6.41 40.88 -5.10
C LEU A 13 7.06 39.56 -4.66
N SER A 14 7.24 39.35 -3.36
CA SER A 14 7.78 38.11 -2.80
C SER A 14 6.90 36.90 -3.12
N ALA A 15 5.59 37.04 -2.97
CA ALA A 15 4.62 36.01 -3.34
C ALA A 15 4.71 35.61 -4.82
N ARG A 16 4.88 36.60 -5.72
CA ARG A 16 5.08 36.35 -7.15
C ARG A 16 6.40 35.66 -7.46
N ILE A 17 7.49 36.04 -6.80
CA ILE A 17 8.82 35.46 -7.03
C ILE A 17 8.90 34.02 -6.52
N PHE A 18 8.38 33.75 -5.33
CA PHE A 18 8.57 32.47 -4.64
C PHE A 18 7.35 31.55 -4.69
N GLY A 19 6.27 31.96 -5.35
CA GLY A 19 5.02 31.18 -5.43
C GLY A 19 4.29 31.07 -4.09
N ASN A 20 4.51 32.01 -3.16
CA ASN A 20 3.76 32.04 -1.90
C ASN A 20 2.33 32.54 -2.14
N ALA A 21 1.34 31.92 -1.49
CA ALA A 21 -0.04 32.39 -1.57
C ALA A 21 -0.30 33.50 -0.54
N ILE A 22 -0.86 34.64 -0.99
CA ILE A 22 -1.38 35.69 -0.10
C ILE A 22 -2.83 35.38 0.21
N GLY A 23 -3.13 35.07 1.47
CA GLY A 23 -4.48 34.78 1.94
C GLY A 23 -5.16 35.98 2.59
N ASN A 24 -6.47 35.87 2.78
CA ASN A 24 -7.32 36.83 3.51
C ASN A 24 -7.50 36.48 4.99
N GLY A 25 -6.65 35.58 5.54
CA GLY A 25 -6.75 35.08 6.91
C GLY A 25 -7.80 33.99 7.13
N LEU A 26 -8.58 33.63 6.11
CA LEU A 26 -9.57 32.54 6.18
C LEU A 26 -8.99 31.21 5.67
N PRO A 27 -9.59 30.06 6.04
CA PRO A 27 -9.16 28.75 5.55
C PRO A 27 -9.37 28.61 4.03
N SER A 28 -8.29 28.47 3.27
CA SER A 28 -8.30 28.40 1.80
C SER A 28 -7.96 27.02 1.21
N GLY A 29 -7.77 25.99 2.06
CA GLY A 29 -7.43 24.63 1.61
C GLY A 29 -5.96 24.41 1.23
N HIS A 30 -5.13 25.45 1.13
CA HIS A 30 -3.69 25.33 0.81
C HIS A 30 -2.93 24.37 1.73
N LYS A 31 -3.34 24.25 3.00
CA LYS A 31 -2.76 23.29 3.94
C LYS A 31 -2.95 21.84 3.49
N VAL A 32 -4.05 21.52 2.79
CA VAL A 32 -4.30 20.18 2.25
C VAL A 32 -3.44 19.94 1.02
N LEU A 33 -3.39 20.90 0.10
CA LEU A 33 -2.59 20.80 -1.13
C LEU A 33 -1.09 20.70 -0.87
N ARG A 34 -0.59 21.37 0.19
CA ARG A 34 0.83 21.31 0.58
C ARG A 34 1.22 19.98 1.22
N LYS A 35 0.27 19.14 1.64
CA LYS A 35 0.61 17.82 2.19
C LYS A 35 1.19 16.96 1.08
N PRO A 36 2.38 16.36 1.27
CA PRO A 36 2.90 15.43 0.28
C PRO A 36 1.98 14.22 0.17
N LEU A 37 1.83 13.70 -1.05
CA LEU A 37 1.13 12.45 -1.27
C LEU A 37 1.93 11.31 -0.64
N ILE A 38 1.31 10.61 0.32
CA ILE A 38 1.94 9.48 1.03
C ILE A 38 1.47 8.12 0.53
N GLY A 39 0.58 8.08 -0.48
CA GLY A 39 -0.09 6.86 -0.92
C GLY A 39 0.86 5.73 -1.32
N GLU A 40 1.90 6.05 -2.10
CA GLU A 40 2.91 5.07 -2.52
C GLU A 40 3.65 4.47 -1.32
N LYS A 41 4.07 5.32 -0.37
CA LYS A 41 4.75 4.88 0.86
C LYS A 41 3.88 3.98 1.73
N VAL A 42 2.58 4.25 1.77
CA VAL A 42 1.61 3.43 2.50
C VAL A 42 1.37 2.11 1.77
N ALA A 43 1.27 2.14 0.44
CA ALA A 43 1.08 0.93 -0.37
C ALA A 43 2.30 0.00 -0.30
N SER A 44 3.51 0.54 -0.23
CA SER A 44 4.77 -0.20 -0.11
C SER A 44 5.10 -0.64 1.32
N TYR A 45 4.11 -0.72 2.22
CA TYR A 45 4.35 -1.07 3.63
C TYR A 45 4.94 -2.48 3.79
N TYR A 46 4.46 -3.45 3.02
CA TYR A 46 5.03 -4.79 2.99
C TYR A 46 5.99 -4.94 1.80
N PRO A 47 7.23 -5.40 2.02
CA PRO A 47 8.16 -5.64 0.93
C PRO A 47 7.64 -6.78 0.03
N ILE A 48 8.02 -6.72 -1.24
CA ILE A 48 7.73 -7.79 -2.19
C ILE A 48 8.66 -8.97 -1.86
N ALA A 49 8.11 -10.17 -1.73
CA ALA A 49 8.86 -11.40 -1.47
C ALA A 49 9.80 -11.74 -2.63
N ILE A 50 10.96 -12.34 -2.33
CA ILE A 50 11.99 -12.72 -3.32
C ILE A 50 11.47 -13.72 -4.36
N GLU A 51 10.55 -14.61 -3.96
CA GLU A 51 9.81 -15.54 -4.81
C GLU A 51 9.17 -14.88 -6.05
N LYS A 52 8.78 -13.61 -5.93
CA LYS A 52 8.16 -12.87 -7.04
C LYS A 52 9.20 -12.25 -8.00
N PHE A 53 10.45 -12.13 -7.57
CA PHE A 53 11.53 -11.52 -8.36
C PHE A 53 12.36 -12.55 -9.11
N ASP A 54 12.59 -13.72 -8.52
CA ASP A 54 13.39 -14.78 -9.11
C ASP A 54 12.52 -15.98 -9.52
N PRO A 55 12.30 -16.21 -10.83
CA PRO A 55 11.55 -17.36 -11.33
C PRO A 55 12.15 -18.72 -10.97
N PHE A 56 13.42 -18.77 -10.57
CA PHE A 56 14.14 -19.98 -10.17
C PHE A 56 14.25 -20.14 -8.66
N PHE A 57 13.59 -19.28 -7.88
CA PHE A 57 13.57 -19.42 -6.43
C PHE A 57 12.84 -20.69 -6.01
N GLU A 58 13.53 -21.57 -5.28
CA GLU A 58 12.96 -22.77 -4.69
C GLU A 58 12.73 -22.55 -3.19
N ASP A 59 11.46 -22.54 -2.77
CA ASP A 59 11.09 -22.43 -1.35
C ASP A 59 11.24 -23.81 -0.66
N PRO A 60 12.15 -23.96 0.32
CA PRO A 60 12.33 -25.21 1.05
C PRO A 60 11.09 -25.62 1.84
N ASP A 61 10.29 -24.67 2.32
CA ASP A 61 9.05 -24.98 3.04
C ASP A 61 8.01 -25.56 2.09
N GLU A 62 7.86 -25.00 0.88
CA GLU A 62 6.97 -25.57 -0.14
C GLU A 62 7.34 -27.01 -0.49
N GLU A 63 8.63 -27.29 -0.68
CA GLU A 63 9.11 -28.64 -0.99
C GLU A 63 8.80 -29.62 0.16
N TYR A 64 9.06 -29.18 1.40
CA TYR A 64 8.69 -29.94 2.59
C TYR A 64 7.18 -30.23 2.63
N TRP A 65 6.33 -29.23 2.35
CA TRP A 65 4.88 -29.41 2.31
C TRP A 65 4.44 -30.38 1.21
N LYS A 66 5.04 -30.30 0.01
CA LYS A 66 4.77 -31.21 -1.12
C LYS A 66 5.10 -32.66 -0.74
N THR A 67 6.29 -32.91 -0.19
CA THR A 67 6.70 -34.27 0.22
C THR A 67 5.83 -34.81 1.37
N LYS A 68 5.47 -33.97 2.33
CA LYS A 68 4.57 -34.32 3.44
C LYS A 68 3.18 -34.70 2.93
N ALA A 69 2.62 -33.91 2.02
CA ALA A 69 1.31 -34.16 1.42
C ALA A 69 1.30 -35.47 0.62
N GLU A 70 2.38 -35.75 -0.12
CA GLU A 70 2.54 -36.99 -0.88
C GLU A 70 2.58 -38.22 0.04
N ARG A 71 3.38 -38.18 1.12
CA ARG A 71 3.40 -39.26 2.15
C ARG A 71 2.04 -39.47 2.82
N ALA A 72 1.27 -38.41 3.05
CA ALA A 72 -0.07 -38.51 3.61
C ALA A 72 -1.06 -39.18 2.64
N ARG A 73 -1.01 -38.80 1.35
CA ARG A 73 -1.80 -39.41 0.27
C ARG A 73 -1.51 -40.90 0.12
N ARG A 74 -0.22 -41.30 0.10
CA ARG A 74 0.19 -42.71 0.05
C ARG A 74 -0.43 -43.56 1.17
N ARG A 75 -0.62 -42.97 2.36
CA ARG A 75 -1.22 -43.63 3.53
C ARG A 75 -2.74 -43.57 3.59
N GLY A 76 -3.41 -43.04 2.54
CA GLY A 76 -4.87 -42.82 2.54
C GLY A 76 -5.34 -41.71 3.49
N LYS A 77 -4.41 -40.97 4.11
CA LYS A 77 -4.70 -39.85 5.04
C LYS A 77 -4.59 -38.48 4.36
N GLY A 78 -4.63 -38.46 3.03
CA GLY A 78 -4.66 -37.22 2.26
C GLY A 78 -5.99 -36.48 2.49
N THR A 79 -5.95 -35.15 2.40
CA THR A 79 -7.17 -34.34 2.46
C THR A 79 -8.13 -34.78 1.34
N PRO A 80 -9.42 -35.07 1.65
CA PRO A 80 -10.38 -35.47 0.63
C PRO A 80 -10.63 -34.33 -0.37
N LYS A 81 -11.10 -34.68 -1.57
CA LYS A 81 -11.50 -33.68 -2.58
C LYS A 81 -12.55 -32.74 -1.98
N LYS A 82 -12.45 -31.44 -2.27
CA LYS A 82 -13.45 -30.44 -1.86
C LYS A 82 -14.85 -30.92 -2.24
N GLY A 83 -15.77 -30.95 -1.27
CA GLY A 83 -17.12 -31.45 -1.47
C GLY A 83 -17.30 -32.98 -1.34
N GLN A 84 -16.29 -33.74 -0.93
CA GLN A 84 -16.40 -35.18 -0.61
C GLN A 84 -16.24 -35.49 0.89
N GLY A 85 -16.23 -34.44 1.72
CA GLY A 85 -16.15 -34.60 3.18
C GLY A 85 -17.46 -35.07 3.78
N LYS A 86 -17.43 -35.45 5.07
CA LYS A 86 -18.59 -35.99 5.82
C LYS A 86 -19.88 -35.15 5.73
N ARG A 87 -19.79 -33.84 5.50
CA ARG A 87 -20.96 -32.94 5.37
C ARG A 87 -21.55 -32.87 3.96
N ALA A 88 -20.83 -33.35 2.94
CA ALA A 88 -21.34 -33.37 1.57
C ALA A 88 -22.51 -34.35 1.41
N GLN A 89 -22.45 -35.48 2.12
CA GLN A 89 -23.50 -36.50 2.12
C GLN A 89 -24.75 -36.10 2.92
N LYS A 90 -24.70 -35.00 3.70
CA LYS A 90 -25.83 -34.53 4.52
C LYS A 90 -26.84 -33.65 3.75
N ARG A 91 -26.60 -33.39 2.47
CA ARG A 91 -27.54 -32.71 1.58
C ARG A 91 -28.14 -33.73 0.62
N GLY A 92 -28.98 -34.59 1.17
CA GLY A 92 -29.82 -35.59 0.51
C GLY A 92 -31.01 -35.82 1.42
#